data_AF-A0A9Q2NTK1-F1
#
_entry.id   AF-A0A9Q2NTK1-F1
#
_cell.length_a   1.000
_cell.length_b   1.000
_cell.length_c   1.000
_cell.angle_alpha   90.00
_cell.angle_beta   90.00
_cell.angle_gamma   90.00
#
_symmetry.space_group_name_H-M   'P 1'
#
loop_
_entity.id
_entity.type
_entity.pdbx_description
1 polymer ?
#
loop_
_entity_poly.entity_id
_entity_poly.type
_entity_poly.pdbx_seq_one_letter_code
_entity_poly.pdbx_strand_id
1 'polypeptide(L)' 'MPRYLILALPLLAACQHYDKAAHFAAGAAVSHFVTQETGNPTAGCLATIGVGVLKELVDDVVDPADIVATGLGCSVALAF' A
#
# COMPACT_ATOMS: atom_id res chain seq x y z
N MET A 1 5.89 15.75 -14.19
CA MET A 1 7.19 15.06 -14.04
C MET A 1 7.43 14.38 -12.69
N PRO A 2 6.94 14.82 -11.50
CA PRO A 2 7.19 14.08 -10.24
C PRO A 2 6.29 12.86 -10.05
N ARG A 3 5.10 12.83 -10.68
CA ARG A 3 4.11 11.74 -10.56
C ARG A 3 4.62 10.37 -11.03
N TYR A 4 5.36 10.31 -12.13
CA TYR A 4 5.90 9.06 -12.66
C TYR A 4 7.10 8.53 -11.84
N LEU A 5 7.82 9.43 -11.17
CA LEU A 5 8.99 9.09 -10.37
C LEU A 5 8.58 8.40 -9.04
N ILE A 6 7.42 8.78 -8.49
CA ILE A 6 6.83 8.15 -7.30
C ILE A 6 6.31 6.74 -7.63
N LEU A 7 5.81 6.50 -8.85
CA LEU A 7 5.33 5.17 -9.29
C LEU A 7 6.48 4.21 -9.60
N ALA A 8 7.61 4.72 -10.10
CA ALA A 8 8.76 3.90 -10.49
C ALA A 8 9.56 3.36 -9.31
N LEU A 9 9.62 4.09 -8.18
CA LEU A 9 10.36 3.66 -6.98
C LEU A 9 9.84 2.36 -6.33
N PRO A 10 8.53 2.16 -6.08
CA PRO A 10 8.02 0.92 -5.51
C PRO A 10 8.11 -0.25 -6.51
N LEU A 11 7.99 0.01 -7.81
CA LEU A 11 8.20 -1.01 -8.86
C LEU A 11 9.67 -1.48 -8.91
N LEU A 12 10.64 -0.59 -8.68
CA LEU A 12 12.06 -0.93 -8.58
C LEU A 12 12.37 -1.71 -7.29
N ALA A 13 11.72 -1.38 -6.17
CA ALA A 13 11.84 -2.14 -4.92
C ALA A 13 11.19 -3.53 -5.01
N ALA A 14 10.07 -3.65 -5.74
CA ALA A 14 9.38 -4.91 -6.00
C ALA A 14 10.25 -5.92 -6.79
N CYS A 15 11.14 -5.46 -7.66
CA CYS A 15 12.09 -6.32 -8.38
C CYS A 15 13.15 -6.98 -7.49
N GLN A 16 13.39 -6.48 -6.26
CA GLN A 16 14.36 -7.07 -5.33
C GLN A 16 13.72 -7.82 -4.16
N HIS A 17 12.45 -7.54 -3.82
CA HIS A 17 11.71 -8.22 -2.75
C HIS A 17 10.26 -8.50 -3.17
N TYR A 18 9.99 -9.72 -3.63
CA TYR A 18 8.63 -10.18 -3.99
C TYR A 18 7.62 -9.96 -2.86
N ASP A 19 8.07 -10.15 -1.62
CA ASP A 19 7.32 -9.90 -0.39
C ASP A 19 6.77 -8.46 -0.32
N LYS A 20 7.63 -7.45 -0.48
CA LYS A 20 7.20 -6.03 -0.43
C LYS A 20 6.31 -5.64 -1.61
N ALA A 21 6.45 -6.31 -2.75
CA ALA A 21 5.55 -6.13 -3.89
C ALA A 21 4.12 -6.60 -3.57
N ALA A 22 3.98 -7.74 -2.87
CA ALA A 22 2.69 -8.26 -2.43
C ALA A 22 2.01 -7.31 -1.43
N HIS A 23 2.79 -6.76 -0.47
CA HIS A 23 2.32 -5.74 0.46
C HIS A 23 1.77 -4.50 -0.24
N PHE A 24 2.53 -3.95 -1.19
CA PHE A 24 2.08 -2.82 -2.00
C PHE A 24 0.79 -3.12 -2.78
N ALA A 25 0.72 -4.28 -3.43
CA ALA A 25 -0.46 -4.70 -4.19
C ALA A 25 -1.69 -4.87 -3.29
N ALA A 26 -1.52 -5.47 -2.10
CA ALA A 26 -2.58 -5.61 -1.10
C ALA A 26 -3.08 -4.23 -0.65
N GLY A 27 -2.17 -3.30 -0.37
CA GLY A 27 -2.51 -1.91 -0.06
C GLY A 27 -3.33 -1.24 -1.17
N ALA A 28 -2.91 -1.38 -2.43
CA ALA A 28 -3.65 -0.81 -3.56
C ALA A 28 -5.07 -1.39 -3.69
N ALA A 29 -5.22 -2.71 -3.51
CA ALA A 29 -6.52 -3.38 -3.52
C ALA A 29 -7.44 -2.90 -2.38
N VAL A 30 -6.91 -2.81 -1.14
CA VAL A 30 -7.66 -2.31 0.02
C VAL A 30 -8.11 -0.87 -0.20
N SER A 31 -7.20 0.01 -0.65
CA SER A 31 -7.52 1.41 -0.92
C SER A 31 -8.64 1.52 -1.95
N HIS A 32 -8.55 0.75 -3.04
CA HIS A 32 -9.53 0.76 -4.11
C HIS A 32 -10.91 0.31 -3.63
N PHE A 33 -10.97 -0.83 -2.95
CA PHE A 33 -12.22 -1.40 -2.43
C PHE A 33 -12.90 -0.45 -1.46
N VAL A 34 -12.18 0.05 -0.45
CA VAL A 34 -12.76 0.97 0.55
C VAL A 34 -13.18 2.29 -0.09
N THR A 35 -12.43 2.79 -1.07
CA THR A 35 -12.82 4.00 -1.81
C THR A 35 -14.10 3.78 -2.62
N GLN A 36 -14.27 2.62 -3.26
CA GLN A 36 -15.49 2.30 -4.01
C GLN A 36 -16.73 2.22 -3.09
N GLU A 37 -16.60 1.58 -1.94
CA GLU A 37 -17.70 1.41 -1.00
C GLU A 37 -18.08 2.72 -0.28
N THR A 38 -17.10 3.59 -0.02
CA THR A 38 -17.32 4.80 0.80
C THR A 38 -17.42 6.08 -0.01
N GLY A 39 -16.98 6.08 -1.28
CA GLY A 39 -16.74 7.29 -2.06
C GLY A 39 -15.65 8.21 -1.51
N ASN A 40 -14.85 7.74 -0.54
CA ASN A 40 -13.86 8.56 0.17
C ASN A 40 -12.43 7.99 0.01
N PRO A 41 -11.59 8.61 -0.86
CA PRO A 41 -10.21 8.18 -1.06
C PRO A 41 -9.34 8.26 0.21
N THR A 42 -9.61 9.22 1.10
CA THR A 42 -8.89 9.34 2.37
C THR A 42 -9.20 8.16 3.30
N ALA A 43 -10.46 7.70 3.32
CA ALA A 43 -10.84 6.49 4.05
C ALA A 43 -10.12 5.26 3.47
N GLY A 44 -10.00 5.17 2.14
CA GLY A 44 -9.20 4.15 1.46
C GLY A 44 -7.73 4.14 1.90
N CYS A 45 -7.05 5.29 1.87
CA CYS A 45 -5.67 5.40 2.34
C CYS A 45 -5.51 5.07 3.84
N LEU A 46 -6.44 5.51 4.69
CA LEU A 46 -6.38 5.14 6.12
C LEU A 46 -6.56 3.65 6.33
N ALA A 47 -7.41 3.00 5.53
CA ALA A 47 -7.61 1.56 5.58
C ALA A 47 -6.34 0.79 5.18
N THR A 48 -5.56 1.24 4.20
CA THR A 48 -4.30 0.56 3.84
C THR A 48 -3.28 0.59 4.97
N ILE A 49 -3.13 1.73 5.65
CA ILE A 49 -2.25 1.88 6.80
C ILE A 49 -2.74 0.98 7.95
N GLY A 50 -4.05 0.99 8.22
CA GLY A 50 -4.65 0.14 9.25
C GLY A 50 -4.43 -1.35 9.00
N VAL A 51 -4.62 -1.81 7.75
CA VAL A 51 -4.37 -3.20 7.36
C VAL A 51 -2.90 -3.57 7.47
N GLY A 52 -1.99 -2.69 7.03
CA GLY A 52 -0.55 -2.90 7.18
C GLY A 52 -0.13 -3.06 8.65
N VAL A 53 -0.63 -2.20 9.53
CA VAL A 53 -0.37 -2.32 10.99
C VAL A 53 -0.98 -3.60 11.56
N LEU A 54 -2.22 -3.94 11.18
CA LEU A 54 -2.89 -5.14 11.69
C LEU A 54 -2.15 -6.43 11.28
N LYS A 55 -1.62 -6.48 10.05
CA LYS A 55 -0.77 -7.58 9.57
C LYS A 55 0.47 -7.76 10.47
N GLU A 56 1.18 -6.67 10.77
CA GLU A 56 2.36 -6.76 11.65
C GLU A 56 2.03 -7.18 13.09
N LEU A 57 0.83 -6.85 13.59
CA LEU A 57 0.40 -7.28 14.92
C LEU A 57 0.13 -8.80 15.02
N VAL A 58 -0.10 -9.47 13.89
CA VAL A 58 -0.34 -10.92 13.84
C VAL A 58 0.87 -11.72 13.37
N ASP A 59 1.91 -11.07 12.86
CA ASP A 59 3.15 -11.70 12.43
C ASP A 59 4.04 -12.09 13.62
N ASP A 60 4.75 -13.23 13.49
CA ASP A 60 5.71 -13.70 14.50
C ASP A 60 6.96 -12.79 14.58
N VAL A 61 7.29 -12.11 13.48
CA VAL A 61 8.43 -11.18 13.37
C VAL A 61 7.93 -9.92 12.69
N VAL A 62 7.93 -8.82 13.44
CA VAL A 62 7.51 -7.51 12.92
C VAL A 62 8.56 -6.95 11.95
N ASP A 63 8.13 -6.59 10.75
CA ASP A 63 8.88 -5.83 9.75
C ASP A 63 8.16 -4.51 9.42
N PRO A 64 8.60 -3.38 10.00
CA PRO A 64 8.02 -2.06 9.73
C PRO A 64 8.00 -1.67 8.24
N ALA A 65 8.85 -2.27 7.40
CA ALA A 65 8.85 -2.02 5.96
C ALA A 65 7.57 -2.52 5.27
N ASP A 66 6.87 -3.50 5.84
CA ASP A 66 5.59 -4.00 5.31
C ASP A 66 4.44 -3.04 5.55
N ILE A 67 4.44 -2.34 6.68
CA ILE A 67 3.48 -1.26 6.95
C ILE A 67 3.67 -0.16 5.90
N VAL A 68 4.92 0.22 5.63
CA VAL A 68 5.24 1.25 4.64
C VAL A 68 4.86 0.80 3.23
N ALA A 69 5.23 -0.42 2.84
CA ALA A 69 4.89 -0.98 1.53
C ALA A 69 3.37 -1.06 1.32
N THR A 70 2.64 -1.54 2.31
CA THR A 70 1.17 -1.62 2.28
C THR A 70 0.54 -0.22 2.24
N GLY A 71 1.02 0.71 3.07
CA GLY A 71 0.53 2.09 3.09
C GLY A 71 0.72 2.81 1.75
N LEU A 72 1.89 2.63 1.13
CA LEU A 72 2.19 3.20 -0.19
C LEU A 72 1.28 2.67 -1.30
N GLY A 73 0.61 1.54 -1.10
CA GLY A 73 -0.39 1.01 -2.03
C GLY A 73 -1.54 1.99 -2.32
N CYS A 74 -1.85 2.92 -1.41
CA CYS A 74 -2.89 3.93 -1.66
C CYS A 74 -2.44 5.05 -2.63
N SER A 75 -1.14 5.17 -2.91
CA SER A 75 -0.61 6.14 -3.90
C SER A 75 -1.13 5.89 -5.32
N VAL A 76 -1.51 4.65 -5.64
CA VAL A 76 -2.04 4.27 -6.95
C VAL A 76 -3.49 4.75 -7.13
N ALA A 77 -4.27 4.79 -6.06
CA ALA A 77 -5.65 5.29 -6.08
C ALA A 77 -5.72 6.82 -6.26
N LEU A 78 -4.64 7.55 -5.94
CA LEU A 78 -4.53 9.00 -6.17
C LEU A 78 -4.01 9.37 -7.57
N ALA A 79 -3.71 8.37 -8.40
CA ALA A 79 -3.19 8.55 -9.75
C ALA A 79 -4.26 8.46 -10.86
N PHE A 80 -5.47 8.00 -10.53
CA PHE A 80 -6.59 7.81 -11.48
C PHE A 80 -7.86 8.47 -10.99
#